data_AF-A0A285JPB5-F1
#
_entry.id   AF-A0A285JPB5-F1
#
_cell.length_a   1.000
_cell.length_b   1.000
_cell.length_c   1.000
_cell.angle_alpha   90.00
_cell.angle_beta   90.00
_cell.angle_gamma   90.00
#
_symmetry.space_group_name_H-M   'P 1'
#
loop_
_entity.id
_entity.type
_entity.pdbx_description
1 polymer ?
#
loop_
_entity_poly.entity_id
_entity_poly.type
_entity_poly.pdbx_seq_one_letter_code
_entity_poly.pdbx_strand_id
1 'polypeptide(L)' 'MPLVRVQIASTRGAAKKVLALHQAGKVDRPSRDAARDEVIRLGRTPAGEPVFVGVTNGEPVHLLYDVRVYLD' A
#
# COMPACT_ATOMS: atom_id res chain seq x y z
N MET A 1 5.74 -1.62 17.35
CA MET A 1 5.74 -0.65 16.23
C MET A 1 4.32 -0.54 15.70
N PRO A 2 3.73 0.66 15.70
CA PRO A 2 2.37 0.88 15.19
C PRO A 2 2.28 0.58 13.70
N LEU A 3 1.09 0.18 13.27
CA LEU A 3 0.73 -0.02 11.87
C LEU A 3 -0.06 1.19 11.38
N VAL A 4 0.35 1.74 10.24
CA VAL A 4 -0.38 2.80 9.54
C VAL A 4 -0.92 2.21 8.25
N ARG A 5 -2.22 2.34 8.04
CA ARG A 5 -2.87 1.99 6.78
C ARG A 5 -2.86 3.20 5.85
N VAL A 6 -2.24 3.04 4.68
CA VAL A 6 -2.22 4.06 3.63
C VAL A 6 -3.05 3.62 2.43
N GLN A 7 -3.56 4.62 1.71
CA GLN A 7 -4.41 4.41 0.54
C GLN A 7 -3.74 5.04 -0.68
N ILE A 8 -3.41 4.22 -1.68
CA ILE A 8 -2.77 4.69 -2.91
C ILE A 8 -3.82 4.71 -4.02
N ALA A 9 -4.09 5.90 -4.56
CA ALA A 9 -5.00 6.06 -5.68
C ALA A 9 -4.53 5.20 -6.87
N SER A 10 -5.45 4.46 -7.46
CA SER A 10 -5.16 3.53 -8.56
C SER A 10 -6.28 3.52 -9.58
N THR A 11 -6.00 2.97 -10.75
CA THR A 11 -7.03 2.63 -11.73
C THR A 11 -7.55 1.22 -11.47
N ARG A 12 -8.75 0.90 -11.96
CA ARG A 12 -9.32 -0.47 -11.88
C ARG A 12 -8.41 -1.52 -12.51
N GLY A 13 -7.77 -1.20 -13.63
CA GLY A 13 -6.83 -2.10 -14.31
C GLY A 13 -5.59 -2.39 -13.48
N ALA A 14 -4.96 -1.34 -12.93
CA ALA A 14 -3.81 -1.49 -12.04
C ALA A 14 -4.17 -2.23 -10.74
N ALA A 15 -5.33 -1.93 -10.15
CA ALA A 15 -5.81 -2.58 -8.94
C ALA A 15 -6.01 -4.09 -9.14
N LYS A 16 -6.62 -4.50 -10.26
CA LYS A 16 -6.76 -5.92 -10.62
C LYS A 16 -5.40 -6.60 -10.80
N LYS A 17 -4.44 -5.93 -11.44
CA LYS A 17 -3.08 -6.45 -11.63
C LYS A 17 -2.37 -6.68 -10.29
N VAL A 18 -2.39 -5.69 -9.40
CA VAL A 18 -1.76 -5.78 -8.07
C VAL A 18 -2.41 -6.88 -7.23
N LEU A 19 -3.75 -6.96 -7.25
CA LEU A 19 -4.49 -8.03 -6.57
C LEU A 19 -4.12 -9.42 -7.12
N ALA A 20 -4.03 -9.60 -8.43
CA ALA A 20 -3.64 -10.87 -9.04
C ALA A 20 -2.19 -11.26 -8.70
N LEU A 21 -1.27 -10.28 -8.65
CA LEU A 21 0.11 -10.52 -8.19
C LEU A 21 0.13 -10.98 -6.73
N HIS A 22 -0.62 -10.31 -5.86
CA HIS A 22 -0.72 -10.68 -4.45
C HIS A 22 -1.27 -12.10 -4.27
N GLN A 23 -2.32 -12.48 -5.01
CA GLN A 23 -2.87 -13.84 -5.00
C GLN A 23 -1.86 -14.89 -5.48
N ALA A 24 -0.94 -14.52 -6.38
CA ALA A 24 0.16 -15.38 -6.83
C ALA A 24 1.37 -15.39 -5.88
N GLY A 25 1.27 -14.78 -4.69
CA GLY A 25 2.39 -14.64 -3.75
C GLY A 25 3.49 -13.70 -4.24
N LYS A 26 3.20 -12.86 -5.24
CA LYS A 26 4.11 -11.87 -5.82
C LYS A 26 3.77 -10.48 -5.33
N VAL A 27 4.75 -9.58 -5.44
CA VAL A 27 4.62 -8.19 -5.00
C VAL A 27 4.82 -7.26 -6.19
N ASP A 28 3.97 -6.26 -6.30
CA ASP A 28 4.17 -5.15 -7.23
C ASP A 28 5.05 -4.09 -6.56
N ARG A 29 6.33 -4.03 -6.96
CA ARG A 29 7.31 -3.09 -6.37
C ARG A 29 6.88 -1.61 -6.51
N PRO A 30 6.38 -1.14 -7.67
CA PRO A 30 6.00 0.27 -7.82
C PRO A 30 4.93 0.71 -6.82
N SER A 31 3.88 -0.09 -6.61
CA SER A 31 2.84 0.27 -5.64
C SER A 31 3.31 0.16 -4.18
N ARG A 32 4.28 -0.72 -3.91
CA ARG A 32 4.93 -0.80 -2.59
C ARG A 32 5.77 0.44 -2.30
N ASP A 33 6.54 0.91 -3.27
CA ASP A 33 7.36 2.11 -3.12
C ASP A 33 6.45 3.35 -2.95
N ALA A 34 5.35 3.43 -3.69
CA ALA A 34 4.33 4.47 -3.51
C ALA A 34 3.71 4.45 -2.09
N ALA A 35 3.46 3.27 -1.52
CA ALA A 35 2.99 3.15 -0.14
C ALA A 35 4.01 3.66 0.88
N ARG A 36 5.30 3.49 0.61
CA ARG A 36 6.38 4.01 1.46
C ARG A 36 6.46 5.54 1.40
N ASP A 37 6.41 6.10 0.20
CA ASP A 37 6.45 7.55 -0.01
C ASP A 37 5.26 8.24 0.66
N GLU A 38 4.10 7.60 0.61
CA GLU A 38 2.88 8.08 1.27
C GLU A 38 3.02 8.16 2.80
N VAL A 39 3.65 7.16 3.42
CA VAL A 39 3.94 7.18 4.87
C VAL A 39 4.89 8.32 5.24
N ILE A 40 5.92 8.56 4.41
CA ILE A 40 6.85 9.67 4.60
C ILE A 40 6.11 11.01 4.46
N ARG A 41 5.21 11.13 3.47
CA ARG A 41 4.36 12.31 3.27
C ARG A 41 3.43 12.58 4.47
N LEU A 42 3.00 11.54 5.18
CA LEU A 42 2.25 11.64 6.43
C LEU A 42 3.11 12.02 7.65
N GLY A 43 4.41 12.27 7.45
CA GLY A 43 5.35 12.65 8.51
C GLY A 43 5.74 11.49 9.43
N ARG A 44 5.69 10.24 8.94
CA ARG A 44 6.07 9.05 9.69
C ARG A 44 7.28 8.37 9.07
N THR A 45 8.10 7.72 9.91
CA THR A 45 9.24 6.94 9.45
C THR A 45 8.85 5.47 9.27
N PRO A 46 8.86 4.92 8.05
CA PRO A 46 8.58 3.50 7.82
C PRO A 46 9.67 2.63 8.47
N ALA A 47 9.21 1.69 9.29
CA ALA A 47 10.03 0.74 10.05
C ALA A 47 10.04 -0.67 9.42
N GLY A 48 9.38 -0.85 8.28
CA GLY A 48 9.36 -2.11 7.55
C GLY A 48 8.75 -2.00 6.17
N GLU A 49 8.75 -3.11 5.45
CA GLU A 49 8.15 -3.22 4.11
C GLU A 49 6.62 -3.07 4.18
N PRO A 50 6.01 -2.27 3.29
CA PRO A 50 4.56 -2.20 3.14
C PRO A 50 3.95 -3.55 2.77
N VAL A 51 2.87 -3.91 3.45
CA VAL A 51 2.10 -5.13 3.21
C VAL A 51 0.81 -4.76 2.49
N PHE A 52 0.60 -5.34 1.32
CA PHE A 52 -0.66 -5.15 0.60
C PHE A 52 -1.79 -5.87 1.32
N VAL A 53 -2.88 -5.15 1.56
CA VAL A 53 -4.05 -5.67 2.30
C VAL A 53 -5.22 -5.92 1.36
N GLY A 54 -5.35 -5.11 0.31
CA GLY A 54 -6.46 -5.24 -0.63
C GLY A 54 -6.73 -3.98 -1.42
N VAL A 55 -7.92 -3.91 -2.00
CA VAL A 55 -8.39 -2.79 -2.81
C VAL A 55 -9.73 -2.29 -2.27
N THR A 56 -9.99 -1.00 -2.40
CA THR A 56 -11.32 -0.45 -2.09
C THR A 56 -12.31 -0.77 -3.21
N ASN A 57 -13.60 -0.87 -2.86
CA ASN A 57 -14.69 -1.07 -3.82
C ASN A 57 -15.21 0.26 -4.42
N GLY A 58 -14.66 1.40 -4.01
CA GLY A 58 -15.11 2.73 -4.43
C GLY A 58 -14.59 3.17 -5.81
N GLU A 59 -15.09 4.31 -6.29
CA GLU A 59 -14.61 4.98 -7.49
C GLU A 59 -14.22 6.42 -7.11
N PRO A 60 -12.91 6.78 -7.13
CA PRO A 60 -11.77 6.00 -7.62
C PRO A 60 -11.40 4.81 -6.70
N VAL A 61 -10.78 3.79 -7.29
CA VAL A 61 -10.26 2.63 -6.54
C VAL A 61 -8.92 2.97 -5.89
N HIS A 62 -8.70 2.42 -4.69
CA HIS A 62 -7.46 2.60 -3.94
C HIS A 62 -6.84 1.26 -3.58
N LEU A 63 -5.51 1.19 -3.61
CA LEU A 63 -4.74 0.10 -3.03
C LEU A 63 -4.53 0.37 -1.54
N LEU A 64 -4.78 -0.62 -0.71
CA LEU A 64 -4.60 -0.56 0.73
C LEU A 64 -3.29 -1.23 1.12
N TYR A 65 -2.46 -0.49 1.84
CA TYR A 65 -1.19 -0.98 2.36
C TYR A 65 -1.07 -0.72 3.85
N ASP A 66 -0.63 -1.73 4.61
CA ASP A 66 -0.25 -1.58 6.01
C ASP A 66 1.27 -1.45 6.10
N VAL A 67 1.73 -0.37 6.74
CA VAL A 67 3.16 -0.10 6.93
C VAL A 67 3.44 0.03 8.40
N ARG A 68 4.45 -0.71 8.88
CA ARG A 68 4.97 -0.52 10.25
C ARG A 68 5.73 0.79 10.28
N VAL A 69 5.48 1.62 11.29
CA VAL A 69 6.21 2.88 11.50
C VAL A 69 6.82 2.91 12.89
N TYR A 70 7.86 3.73 13.07
CA TYR A 70 8.39 4.02 14.40
C TYR A 70 7.40 4.90 15.19
N LEU A 71 7.30 4.67 16.50
CA LEU A 71 6.72 5.65 17.42
C LEU A 71 7.83 6.66 17.70
N ASP A 72 7.54 7.94 17.51
CA ASP A 72 8.32 9.02 18.15
C ASP A 72 8.16 8.93 19.68
#